data_AF-A0A8D8NAG7-F1
#
_entry.id   AF-A0A8D8NAG7-F1
#
_cell.length_a   1.000
_cell.length_b   1.000
_cell.length_c   1.000
_cell.angle_alpha   90.00
_cell.angle_beta   90.00
_cell.angle_gamma   90.00
#
_symmetry.space_group_name_H-M   'P 1'
#
loop_
_entity.id
_entity.type
_entity.pdbx_description
1 polymer ?
#
loop_
_entity_poly.entity_id
_entity_poly.type
_entity_poly.pdbx_seq_one_letter_code
_entity_poly.pdbx_strand_id
1 'polypeptide(L)'
;MDDVRDKMIGFGDDEEEIIEEIGINRKPTIPSLRQRNSQLNALESMHHNEEQEKMDEIRSVLKDRRKGKPKKGVAFDAEMVPSGGSGDGLRKRGGGLLSSSSGATGGEDGQETFGDSYMVVEFSEEASSESVQWIIDKIRGKKVDGGAELLVRKEPLTKETQSLVLHISATQMKFLEIADDMGFMKRSKTGIIRNFNVACLDDFFYDENMALEDILTPADRQIIIKYALENIRAAEHEHHIPGTKLYHGQSIIQAAQHKEIITNFYSLHCKPRLRKLRHVWIKPTKHQPIDEIRDYFGESVGMYFSFLGFYTYALVVPTVLGLLQMVLSEETETVPFFCIFYVWMKVFLELWKRKSSAHAYRWG
;
A
#
# COMPACT_ATOMS: atom_id res chain seq x y z
N MET A 1 43.28 26.60 -53.72
CA MET A 1 43.28 25.61 -52.62
C MET A 1 41.81 25.38 -52.30
N ASP A 2 41.06 24.94 -53.31
CA ASP A 2 39.60 25.13 -53.38
C ASP A 2 38.87 23.93 -54.01
N ASP A 3 39.56 22.78 -54.15
CA ASP A 3 39.05 21.61 -54.89
C ASP A 3 38.83 20.35 -54.02
N VAL A 4 38.77 20.51 -52.69
CA VAL A 4 38.54 19.40 -51.75
C VAL A 4 37.26 19.59 -50.91
N ARG A 5 36.56 20.72 -51.06
CA ARG A 5 35.30 20.99 -50.34
C ARG A 5 34.03 20.47 -51.02
N ASP A 6 34.11 20.10 -52.30
CA ASP A 6 32.94 19.64 -53.08
C ASP A 6 32.69 18.13 -53.05
N LYS A 7 33.35 17.39 -52.15
CA LYS A 7 33.16 15.93 -52.02
C LYS A 7 32.61 15.46 -50.66
N MET A 8 32.10 16.38 -49.85
CA MET A 8 31.48 16.08 -48.54
C MET A 8 30.05 16.65 -48.43
N ILE A 9 29.27 16.64 -49.52
CA ILE A 9 27.85 17.00 -49.51
C ILE A 9 27.04 15.91 -50.24
N GLY A 10 27.16 14.66 -49.80
CA GLY A 10 26.47 13.54 -50.44
C GLY A 10 26.25 12.32 -49.55
N PHE A 11 26.24 12.49 -48.23
CA PHE A 11 25.99 11.40 -47.27
C PHE A 11 25.00 11.82 -46.17
N GLY A 12 24.20 12.86 -46.43
CA GLY A 12 23.18 13.37 -45.48
C GLY A 12 21.74 13.10 -45.90
N ASP A 13 21.47 12.81 -47.18
CA ASP A 13 20.10 12.73 -47.70
C ASP A 13 19.52 11.30 -47.59
N ASP A 14 20.35 10.26 -47.51
CA ASP A 14 19.89 8.87 -47.44
C ASP A 14 19.35 8.46 -46.05
N GLU A 15 19.75 9.14 -44.96
CA GLU A 15 19.23 8.83 -43.61
C GLU A 15 17.85 9.47 -43.34
N GLU A 16 17.54 10.61 -43.94
CA GLU A 16 16.21 11.22 -43.80
C GLU A 16 15.14 10.50 -44.64
N GLU A 17 15.51 9.94 -45.80
CA GLU A 17 14.59 9.20 -46.67
C GLU A 17 14.19 7.84 -46.06
N ILE A 18 15.07 7.20 -45.28
CA ILE A 18 14.78 5.93 -44.56
C ILE A 18 13.86 6.15 -43.34
N ILE A 19 13.84 7.36 -42.77
CA ILE A 19 13.03 7.68 -41.59
C ILE A 19 11.57 8.03 -41.97
N GLU A 20 11.31 8.47 -43.21
CA GLU A 20 9.93 8.66 -43.70
C GLU A 20 9.22 7.34 -44.07
N GLU A 21 9.96 6.30 -44.43
CA GLU A 21 9.36 4.99 -44.78
C GLU A 21 8.95 4.16 -43.55
N ILE A 22 9.56 4.41 -42.39
CA ILE A 22 9.25 3.72 -41.14
C ILE A 22 8.57 4.70 -40.18
N GLY A 23 7.25 4.83 -40.32
CA GLY A 23 6.37 5.79 -39.62
C GLY A 23 6.37 5.72 -38.08
N ILE A 24 7.50 6.08 -37.44
CA ILE A 24 7.72 6.05 -35.99
C ILE A 24 8.16 7.45 -35.54
N ASN A 25 7.39 8.50 -35.86
CA ASN A 25 7.38 9.70 -35.02
C ASN A 25 6.17 10.60 -35.25
N ARG A 26 4.96 10.11 -34.95
CA ARG A 26 3.84 11.02 -34.65
C ARG A 26 3.78 11.23 -33.15
N LYS A 27 4.26 12.37 -32.67
CA LYS A 27 3.87 12.89 -31.33
C LYS A 27 2.34 12.83 -31.25
N PRO A 28 1.75 12.34 -30.13
CA PRO A 28 0.30 12.18 -30.04
C PRO A 28 -0.37 13.52 -30.31
N THR A 29 -1.05 13.62 -31.46
CA THR A 29 -1.74 14.84 -31.85
C THR A 29 -2.95 14.98 -30.93
N ILE A 30 -2.93 16.00 -30.08
CA ILE A 30 -4.03 16.30 -29.19
C ILE A 30 -5.28 16.54 -30.06
N PRO A 31 -6.35 15.71 -29.96
CA PRO A 31 -7.52 15.88 -30.81
C PRO A 31 -8.16 17.25 -30.54
N SER A 32 -8.58 17.91 -31.62
CA SER A 32 -9.27 19.20 -31.56
C SER A 32 -10.49 19.10 -30.64
N LEU A 33 -10.87 20.20 -29.97
CA LEU A 33 -12.04 20.22 -29.06
C LEU A 33 -13.31 19.65 -29.72
N ARG A 34 -13.46 19.88 -31.02
CA ARG A 34 -14.58 19.33 -31.81
C ARG A 34 -14.53 17.81 -31.94
N GLN A 35 -13.35 17.22 -32.16
CA GLN A 35 -13.18 15.77 -32.20
C GLN A 35 -13.41 15.13 -30.84
N ARG A 36 -12.95 15.75 -29.75
CA ARG A 36 -13.21 15.24 -28.39
C ARG A 36 -14.70 15.24 -28.04
N ASN A 37 -15.41 16.32 -28.35
CA ASN A 37 -16.84 16.38 -28.10
C ASN A 37 -17.61 15.37 -28.96
N SER A 38 -17.17 15.13 -30.20
CA SER A 38 -17.75 14.07 -31.04
C SER A 38 -17.50 12.67 -30.48
N GLN A 39 -16.31 12.42 -29.92
CA GLN A 39 -15.98 11.14 -29.29
C GLN A 39 -16.74 10.92 -27.98
N LEU A 40 -16.91 11.97 -27.17
CA LEU A 40 -17.73 11.93 -25.95
C LEU A 40 -19.20 11.63 -26.27
N ASN A 41 -19.79 12.31 -27.25
CA ASN A 41 -21.16 12.04 -27.67
C ASN A 41 -21.33 10.61 -28.22
N ALA A 42 -20.31 10.09 -28.92
CA ALA A 42 -20.33 8.71 -29.40
C ALA A 42 -20.27 7.70 -28.22
N LEU A 43 -19.42 7.95 -27.22
CA LEU A 43 -19.33 7.13 -26.01
C LEU A 43 -20.62 7.16 -25.19
N GLU A 44 -21.24 8.33 -25.02
CA GLU A 44 -22.53 8.47 -24.34
C GLU A 44 -23.63 7.72 -25.09
N SER A 45 -23.63 7.78 -26.43
CA SER A 45 -24.60 7.03 -27.23
C SER A 45 -24.43 5.51 -27.12
N MET A 46 -23.20 5.02 -27.04
CA MET A 46 -22.91 3.60 -26.83
C MET A 46 -23.36 3.15 -25.43
N HIS A 47 -23.06 3.92 -24.39
CA HIS A 47 -23.48 3.61 -23.03
C HIS A 47 -25.01 3.57 -22.91
N HIS A 48 -25.71 4.53 -23.54
CA HIS A 48 -27.17 4.53 -23.54
C HIS A 48 -27.76 3.33 -24.28
N ASN A 49 -27.13 2.92 -25.40
CA ASN A 49 -27.56 1.76 -26.15
C ASN A 49 -27.33 0.45 -25.37
N GLU A 50 -26.19 0.31 -24.68
CA GLU A 50 -25.89 -0.83 -23.80
C GLU A 50 -26.84 -0.90 -22.59
N GLU A 51 -27.18 0.24 -21.98
CA GLU A 51 -28.18 0.30 -20.90
C GLU A 51 -29.56 -0.13 -21.41
N GLN A 52 -29.91 0.29 -22.62
CA GLN A 52 -31.20 -0.04 -23.22
C GLN A 52 -31.29 -1.54 -23.59
N GLU A 53 -30.21 -2.12 -24.11
CA GLU A 53 -30.11 -3.57 -24.35
C GLU A 53 -30.23 -4.38 -23.05
N LYS A 54 -29.53 -3.97 -21.97
CA LYS A 54 -29.65 -4.61 -20.65
C LYS A 54 -31.07 -4.51 -20.09
N MET A 55 -31.72 -3.36 -20.25
CA MET A 55 -33.10 -3.16 -19.79
C MET A 55 -34.11 -4.00 -20.57
N ASP A 56 -33.90 -4.17 -21.87
CA ASP A 56 -34.74 -5.02 -22.71
C ASP A 56 -34.50 -6.52 -22.44
N GLU A 57 -33.26 -6.92 -22.13
CA GLU A 57 -32.94 -8.25 -21.64
C GLU A 57 -33.64 -8.55 -20.31
N ILE A 58 -33.59 -7.61 -19.34
CA ILE A 58 -34.31 -7.73 -18.06
C ILE A 58 -35.83 -7.84 -18.28
N ARG A 59 -36.40 -7.04 -19.20
CA ARG A 59 -37.83 -7.13 -19.55
C ARG A 59 -38.19 -8.48 -20.17
N SER A 60 -37.32 -9.06 -21.00
CA SER A 60 -37.54 -10.37 -21.59
C SER A 60 -37.59 -11.47 -20.52
N VAL A 61 -36.65 -11.44 -19.56
CA VAL A 61 -36.60 -12.38 -18.41
C VAL A 61 -37.84 -12.24 -17.52
N LEU A 62 -38.30 -11.01 -17.28
CA LEU A 62 -39.53 -10.76 -16.51
C LEU A 62 -40.79 -11.27 -17.23
N LYS A 63 -40.82 -11.20 -18.56
CA LYS A 63 -41.93 -11.67 -19.39
C LYS A 63 -42.01 -13.21 -19.40
N ASP A 64 -40.86 -13.88 -19.39
CA ASP A 64 -40.77 -15.33 -19.27
C ASP A 64 -41.16 -15.82 -17.87
N ARG A 65 -40.77 -15.09 -16.81
CA ARG A 65 -41.25 -15.36 -15.44
C ARG A 65 -42.77 -15.23 -15.30
N ARG A 66 -43.43 -14.33 -16.03
CA ARG A 66 -44.90 -14.20 -16.03
C ARG A 66 -45.62 -15.32 -16.76
N LYS A 67 -44.99 -15.99 -17.72
CA LYS A 67 -45.58 -17.13 -18.46
C LYS A 67 -45.43 -18.48 -17.72
N GLY A 68 -44.61 -18.56 -16.68
CA GLY A 68 -44.23 -19.81 -15.99
C GLY A 68 -45.00 -20.17 -14.70
N LYS A 69 -46.18 -19.64 -14.41
CA LYS A 69 -46.99 -20.09 -13.24
C LYS A 69 -48.29 -20.81 -13.65
N PRO A 70 -48.44 -22.12 -13.39
CA PRO A 70 -49.74 -22.74 -13.24
C PRO A 70 -50.25 -22.66 -11.80
N LYS A 71 -51.57 -22.59 -11.67
CA LYS A 71 -52.35 -22.58 -10.42
C LYS A 71 -52.32 -23.95 -9.71
N LYS A 72 -52.17 -23.92 -8.38
CA LYS A 72 -52.73 -24.80 -7.32
C LYS A 72 -52.26 -24.17 -6.00
N GLY A 73 -53.05 -23.85 -4.97
CA GLY A 73 -54.32 -24.40 -4.52
C GLY A 73 -54.08 -25.22 -3.25
N VAL A 74 -54.60 -24.71 -2.13
CA VAL A 74 -54.96 -25.38 -0.86
C VAL A 74 -54.13 -25.03 0.40
N ALA A 75 -54.92 -24.82 1.45
CA ALA A 75 -54.76 -24.30 2.80
C ALA A 75 -54.08 -25.22 3.84
N PHE A 76 -53.67 -24.58 4.94
CA PHE A 76 -53.68 -24.97 6.38
C PHE A 76 -53.28 -26.39 6.80
N ASP A 77 -52.32 -26.48 7.75
CA ASP A 77 -52.62 -26.94 9.12
C ASP A 77 -51.43 -26.72 10.08
N ALA A 78 -51.78 -26.57 11.36
CA ALA A 78 -50.93 -26.34 12.52
C ALA A 78 -50.72 -27.64 13.34
N GLU A 79 -49.86 -27.55 14.37
CA GLU A 79 -49.44 -28.58 15.36
C GLU A 79 -48.36 -29.56 14.86
N MET A 80 -47.36 -29.99 15.64
CA MET A 80 -47.34 -30.38 17.05
C MET A 80 -45.89 -30.42 17.58
N VAL A 81 -45.73 -30.12 18.88
CA VAL A 81 -44.52 -30.36 19.70
C VAL A 81 -44.39 -31.86 20.01
N PRO A 82 -43.19 -32.39 20.31
CA PRO A 82 -43.01 -32.94 21.66
C PRO A 82 -41.65 -32.60 22.30
N SER A 83 -41.73 -32.42 23.61
CA SER A 83 -40.66 -32.26 24.60
C SER A 83 -40.21 -33.62 25.17
N GLY A 84 -38.94 -33.71 25.59
CA GLY A 84 -38.58 -34.34 26.88
C GLY A 84 -37.63 -35.55 26.90
N GLY A 85 -36.56 -35.41 27.72
CA GLY A 85 -35.89 -36.49 28.48
C GLY A 85 -34.46 -36.83 28.04
N SER A 86 -33.38 -36.30 28.65
CA SER A 86 -32.72 -36.64 29.94
C SER A 86 -31.84 -37.90 29.98
N GLY A 87 -30.59 -37.72 30.45
CA GLY A 87 -29.71 -38.74 31.07
C GLY A 87 -28.42 -39.02 30.28
N ASP A 88 -27.28 -38.37 30.59
CA ASP A 88 -26.24 -38.82 31.56
C ASP A 88 -25.43 -40.01 31.00
N GLY A 89 -24.10 -40.08 30.89
CA GLY A 89 -22.95 -39.31 31.33
C GLY A 89 -21.78 -40.32 31.41
N LEU A 90 -20.58 -40.03 30.89
CA LEU A 90 -19.33 -40.57 31.46
C LEU A 90 -18.04 -39.93 30.92
N ARG A 91 -17.13 -39.69 31.86
CA ARG A 91 -15.84 -39.00 31.81
C ARG A 91 -14.69 -39.93 31.39
N LYS A 92 -13.62 -39.35 30.80
CA LYS A 92 -12.18 -39.46 31.18
C LYS A 92 -11.37 -38.58 30.20
N ARG A 93 -10.60 -37.52 30.53
CA ARG A 93 -9.58 -37.14 31.55
C ARG A 93 -8.13 -37.24 31.01
N GLY A 94 -7.41 -36.11 31.06
CA GLY A 94 -5.96 -35.92 30.91
C GLY A 94 -5.63 -35.07 29.67
N GLY A 95 -5.17 -33.81 29.72
CA GLY A 95 -4.25 -33.10 30.64
C GLY A 95 -2.95 -32.83 29.86
N GLY A 96 -2.31 -31.66 29.82
CA GLY A 96 -2.57 -30.28 30.22
C GLY A 96 -1.41 -29.42 29.70
N LEU A 97 -1.57 -28.09 29.61
CA LEU A 97 -0.47 -27.15 29.86
C LEU A 97 -1.05 -25.74 30.06
N LEU A 98 -0.73 -25.15 31.21
CA LEU A 98 -1.16 -23.84 31.66
C LEU A 98 -0.14 -22.79 31.21
N SER A 99 -0.60 -21.72 30.56
CA SER A 99 0.07 -20.41 30.60
C SER A 99 -0.88 -19.41 31.24
N SER A 100 -0.42 -18.84 32.33
CA SER A 100 -1.13 -17.97 33.27
C SER A 100 -1.69 -16.69 32.64
N SER A 101 -3.02 -16.55 32.69
CA SER A 101 -3.75 -15.29 32.59
C SER A 101 -4.14 -14.83 34.00
N SER A 102 -3.61 -13.69 34.45
CA SER A 102 -4.13 -12.97 35.61
C SER A 102 -5.37 -12.17 35.19
N GLY A 103 -6.50 -12.47 35.83
CA GLY A 103 -7.83 -12.11 35.37
C GLY A 103 -8.33 -10.72 35.73
N ALA A 104 -9.42 -10.37 35.04
CA ALA A 104 -10.48 -9.52 35.53
C ALA A 104 -11.80 -10.09 34.99
N THR A 105 -12.69 -10.49 35.89
CA THR A 105 -14.05 -10.96 35.57
C THR A 105 -15.01 -9.78 35.51
N GLY A 106 -15.82 -9.69 34.46
CA GLY A 106 -17.07 -8.93 34.46
C GLY A 106 -17.49 -8.38 33.09
N GLY A 107 -18.54 -8.96 32.50
CA GLY A 107 -19.33 -8.35 31.42
C GLY A 107 -19.09 -8.94 30.03
N GLU A 108 -20.04 -9.75 29.55
CA GLU A 108 -20.18 -10.13 28.14
C GLU A 108 -20.66 -8.92 27.33
N ASP A 109 -19.72 -8.06 26.93
CA ASP A 109 -19.81 -7.21 25.75
C ASP A 109 -18.54 -7.47 24.94
N GLY A 110 -18.63 -7.59 23.62
CA GLY A 110 -17.51 -7.94 22.73
C GLY A 110 -16.41 -6.88 22.71
N GLN A 111 -15.64 -6.78 23.79
CA GLN A 111 -14.59 -5.79 23.97
C GLN A 111 -13.40 -6.20 23.11
N GLU A 112 -13.33 -5.61 21.91
CA GLU A 112 -12.22 -5.76 20.99
C GLU A 112 -10.90 -5.52 21.74
N THR A 113 -10.09 -6.57 21.88
CA THR A 113 -8.83 -6.49 22.60
C THR A 113 -7.89 -5.56 21.86
N PHE A 114 -7.38 -4.53 22.54
CA PHE A 114 -6.38 -3.62 21.96
C PHE A 114 -5.14 -4.44 21.54
N GLY A 115 -4.92 -4.54 20.22
CA GLY A 115 -3.80 -5.26 19.63
C GLY A 115 -2.47 -4.51 19.75
N ASP A 116 -1.53 -4.84 18.87
CA ASP A 116 -0.24 -4.14 18.81
C ASP A 116 -0.42 -2.65 18.47
N SER A 117 0.35 -1.79 19.13
CA SER A 117 0.44 -0.36 18.79
C SER A 117 1.34 -0.17 17.58
N TYR A 118 0.84 0.48 16.52
CA TYR A 118 1.62 0.72 15.30
C TYR A 118 2.14 2.14 15.22
N MET A 119 1.40 3.11 15.74
CA MET A 119 1.78 4.51 15.73
C MET A 119 1.49 5.19 17.06
N VAL A 120 2.26 6.25 17.30
CA VAL A 120 2.18 7.07 18.50
C VAL A 120 2.00 8.52 18.10
N VAL A 121 1.07 9.19 18.78
CA VAL A 121 0.85 10.64 18.71
C VAL A 121 1.21 11.23 20.05
N GLU A 122 2.13 12.19 20.04
CA GLU A 122 2.53 12.97 21.21
C GLU A 122 1.90 14.36 21.16
N PHE A 123 1.22 14.74 22.24
CA PHE A 123 0.61 16.06 22.38
C PHE A 123 1.51 16.99 23.18
N SER A 124 1.45 18.27 22.85
CA SER A 124 2.13 19.32 23.61
C SER A 124 1.55 19.44 25.02
N GLU A 125 2.39 19.82 25.99
CA GLU A 125 1.98 20.10 27.37
C GLU A 125 1.00 21.29 27.47
N GLU A 126 1.06 22.20 26.51
CA GLU A 126 0.20 23.39 26.43
C GLU A 126 -1.15 23.11 25.75
N ALA A 127 -1.36 21.89 25.23
CA ALA A 127 -2.58 21.53 24.52
C ALA A 127 -3.79 21.52 25.47
N SER A 128 -4.89 22.15 25.05
CA SER A 128 -6.11 22.13 25.84
C SER A 128 -6.69 20.70 25.90
N SER A 129 -7.12 20.28 27.10
CA SER A 129 -7.74 18.97 27.30
C SER A 129 -8.95 18.73 26.40
N GLU A 130 -9.69 19.80 26.07
CA GLU A 130 -10.83 19.75 25.15
C GLU A 130 -10.39 19.45 23.71
N SER A 131 -9.32 20.11 23.22
CA SER A 131 -8.77 19.84 21.89
C SER A 131 -8.31 18.39 21.75
N VAL A 132 -7.65 17.87 22.79
CA VAL A 132 -7.17 16.48 22.82
C VAL A 132 -8.33 15.49 22.79
N GLN A 133 -9.35 15.69 23.63
CA GLN A 133 -10.52 14.82 23.65
C GLN A 133 -11.25 14.85 22.31
N TRP A 134 -11.43 16.04 21.73
CA TRP A 134 -12.04 16.19 20.41
C TRP A 134 -11.27 15.44 19.31
N ILE A 135 -9.94 15.51 19.30
CA ILE A 135 -9.11 14.74 18.35
C ILE A 135 -9.27 13.23 18.57
N ILE A 136 -9.33 12.77 19.83
CA ILE A 136 -9.54 11.35 20.14
C ILE A 136 -10.91 10.87 19.66
N ASP A 137 -11.95 11.66 19.91
CA ASP A 137 -13.31 11.36 19.47
C ASP A 137 -13.39 11.33 17.95
N LYS A 138 -12.62 12.19 17.26
CA LYS A 138 -12.50 12.13 15.81
C LYS A 138 -11.79 10.91 15.27
N ILE A 139 -10.69 10.49 15.91
CA ILE A 139 -9.96 9.29 15.50
C ILE A 139 -10.81 8.03 15.73
N ARG A 140 -11.59 7.99 16.81
CA ARG A 140 -12.51 6.88 17.13
C ARG A 140 -13.83 6.93 16.38
N GLY A 141 -14.23 8.11 15.92
CA GLY A 141 -15.50 8.35 15.26
C GLY A 141 -15.70 7.49 14.01
N LYS A 142 -16.96 7.24 13.65
CA LYS A 142 -17.31 6.42 12.49
C LYS A 142 -16.90 7.10 11.19
N LYS A 143 -16.63 6.30 10.16
CA LYS A 143 -16.26 6.81 8.82
C LYS A 143 -17.37 7.66 8.21
N VAL A 144 -18.63 7.34 8.50
CA VAL A 144 -19.81 8.12 8.07
C VAL A 144 -19.85 9.55 8.64
N ASP A 145 -19.29 9.75 9.84
CA ASP A 145 -19.24 11.04 10.53
C ASP A 145 -17.93 11.80 10.23
N GLY A 146 -17.14 11.31 9.27
CA GLY A 146 -15.81 11.86 8.94
C GLY A 146 -14.70 11.45 9.92
N GLY A 147 -14.92 10.43 10.74
CA GLY A 147 -13.90 9.81 11.60
C GLY A 147 -13.12 8.69 10.90
N ALA A 148 -12.18 8.07 11.62
CA ALA A 148 -11.30 7.03 11.07
C ALA A 148 -11.57 5.60 11.59
N GLU A 149 -12.46 5.41 12.58
CA GLU A 149 -12.76 4.12 13.21
C GLU A 149 -11.50 3.39 13.72
N LEU A 150 -10.55 4.15 14.27
CA LEU A 150 -9.30 3.60 14.79
C LEU A 150 -9.38 3.38 16.31
N LEU A 151 -8.62 2.39 16.77
CA LEU A 151 -8.49 2.08 18.18
C LEU A 151 -7.43 3.00 18.79
N VAL A 152 -7.79 3.71 19.85
CA VAL A 152 -6.89 4.65 20.54
C VAL A 152 -6.77 4.25 22.01
N ARG A 153 -5.53 4.19 22.50
CA ARG A 153 -5.21 3.96 23.90
C ARG A 153 -4.34 5.09 24.44
N LYS A 154 -4.69 5.60 25.62
CA LYS A 154 -3.87 6.59 26.34
C LYS A 154 -2.77 5.87 27.12
N GLU A 155 -1.54 6.35 27.01
CA GLU A 155 -0.46 5.91 27.90
C GLU A 155 -0.66 6.53 29.30
N PRO A 156 -0.47 5.77 30.39
CA PRO A 156 -0.49 6.37 31.73
C PRO A 156 0.65 7.37 31.87
N LEU A 157 0.32 8.56 32.37
CA LEU A 157 1.29 9.64 32.58
C LEU A 157 2.36 9.17 33.60
N THR A 158 3.56 8.90 33.11
CA THR A 158 4.71 8.56 33.95
C THR A 158 5.42 9.85 34.35
N LYS A 159 6.03 9.91 35.54
CA LYS A 159 6.67 11.12 36.09
C LYS A 159 7.76 11.74 35.19
N GLU A 160 8.27 10.98 34.23
CA GLU A 160 9.31 11.39 33.27
C GLU A 160 8.75 11.98 31.97
N THR A 161 7.48 11.70 31.64
CA THR A 161 6.79 12.17 30.44
C THR A 161 5.65 13.08 30.85
N GLN A 162 5.88 14.40 30.85
CA GLN A 162 4.83 15.39 31.10
C GLN A 162 3.89 15.55 29.89
N SER A 163 4.28 15.06 28.71
CA SER A 163 3.47 15.03 27.48
C SER A 163 2.47 13.87 27.47
N LEU A 164 1.27 14.11 26.93
CA LEU A 164 0.26 13.08 26.75
C LEU A 164 0.57 12.27 25.49
N VAL A 165 0.69 10.95 25.64
CA VAL A 165 1.01 10.03 24.54
C VAL A 165 -0.18 9.12 24.23
N LEU A 166 -0.56 9.07 22.95
CA LEU A 166 -1.61 8.19 22.44
C LEU A 166 -1.02 7.09 21.57
N HIS A 167 -1.42 5.86 21.83
CA HIS A 167 -1.15 4.68 21.03
C HIS A 167 -2.32 4.41 20.10
N ILE A 168 -2.03 4.26 18.81
CA ILE A 168 -3.04 4.03 17.77
C ILE A 168 -2.86 2.65 17.18
N SER A 169 -3.98 1.96 17.06
CA SER A 169 -4.11 0.65 16.42
C SER A 169 -5.43 0.58 15.63
N ALA A 170 -5.68 -0.54 14.97
CA ALA A 170 -6.90 -0.78 14.22
C ALA A 170 -7.26 -2.27 14.27
N THR A 171 -8.52 -2.60 13.99
CA THR A 171 -8.94 -3.98 13.81
C THR A 171 -8.44 -4.53 12.47
N GLN A 172 -8.29 -5.86 12.37
CA GLN A 172 -7.80 -6.50 11.14
C GLN A 172 -8.70 -6.18 9.93
N MET A 173 -10.03 -6.16 10.12
CA MET A 173 -10.97 -5.82 9.05
C MET A 173 -10.80 -4.36 8.60
N LYS A 174 -10.58 -3.42 9.53
CA LYS A 174 -10.37 -2.02 9.18
C LYS A 174 -9.09 -1.81 8.40
N PHE A 175 -8.01 -2.54 8.72
CA PHE A 175 -6.79 -2.53 7.92
C PHE A 175 -7.05 -2.93 6.46
N LEU A 176 -7.85 -3.98 6.25
CA LEU A 176 -8.14 -4.48 4.90
C LEU A 176 -9.05 -3.51 4.13
N GLU A 177 -10.06 -2.92 4.78
CA GLU A 177 -10.90 -1.89 4.17
C GLU A 177 -10.07 -0.69 3.71
N ILE A 178 -9.20 -0.16 4.58
CA ILE A 178 -8.36 1.00 4.23
C ILE A 178 -7.31 0.61 3.18
N ALA A 179 -6.81 -0.62 3.20
CA ALA A 179 -5.88 -1.13 2.20
C ALA A 179 -6.50 -1.16 0.79
N ASP A 180 -7.78 -1.52 0.70
CA ASP A 180 -8.57 -1.51 -0.54
C ASP A 180 -8.83 -0.05 -0.99
N ASP A 181 -9.25 0.83 -0.07
CA ASP A 181 -9.42 2.26 -0.34
C ASP A 181 -8.13 2.93 -0.85
N MET A 182 -6.97 2.55 -0.29
CA MET A 182 -5.65 3.03 -0.71
C MET A 182 -5.22 2.46 -2.07
N GLY A 183 -5.84 1.37 -2.51
CA GLY A 183 -5.52 0.70 -3.77
C GLY A 183 -4.18 -0.03 -3.75
N PHE A 184 -3.83 -0.71 -2.65
CA PHE A 184 -2.59 -1.47 -2.59
C PHE A 184 -2.50 -2.50 -3.71
N MET A 185 -1.32 -2.68 -4.27
CA MET A 185 -1.06 -3.73 -5.24
C MET A 185 -0.42 -4.92 -4.54
N LYS A 186 -1.05 -6.10 -4.66
CA LYS A 186 -0.56 -7.34 -4.06
C LYS A 186 -0.53 -8.46 -5.09
N ARG A 187 0.31 -9.45 -4.83
CA ARG A 187 0.44 -10.64 -5.67
C ARG A 187 -0.75 -11.57 -5.41
N SER A 188 -1.44 -11.96 -6.47
CA SER A 188 -2.49 -12.99 -6.44
C SER A 188 -1.87 -14.40 -6.44
N LYS A 189 -2.68 -15.42 -6.11
CA LYS A 189 -2.40 -16.87 -6.31
C LYS A 189 -1.88 -17.19 -7.71
N THR A 190 -2.38 -16.49 -8.73
CA THR A 190 -1.93 -16.63 -10.12
C THR A 190 -0.52 -16.08 -10.39
N GLY A 191 0.05 -15.38 -9.41
CA GLY A 191 1.36 -14.75 -9.51
C GLY A 191 1.33 -13.34 -10.11
N ILE A 192 0.17 -12.87 -10.59
CA ILE A 192 -0.03 -11.54 -11.17
C ILE A 192 -0.23 -10.51 -10.05
N ILE A 193 0.38 -9.33 -10.18
CA ILE A 193 0.11 -8.19 -9.29
C ILE A 193 -1.21 -7.53 -9.68
N ARG A 194 -2.10 -7.34 -8.71
CA ARG A 194 -3.42 -6.73 -8.88
C ARG A 194 -3.73 -5.83 -7.69
N ASN A 195 -4.68 -4.90 -7.89
CA ASN A 195 -5.24 -4.12 -6.79
C ASN A 195 -5.88 -5.07 -5.78
N PHE A 196 -5.55 -4.84 -4.52
CA PHE A 196 -6.11 -5.51 -3.36
C PHE A 196 -7.58 -5.13 -3.23
N ASN A 197 -8.44 -6.13 -3.06
CA ASN A 197 -9.88 -5.94 -2.88
C ASN A 197 -10.35 -6.89 -1.78
N VAL A 198 -11.11 -6.36 -0.82
CA VAL A 198 -11.63 -7.14 0.32
C VAL A 198 -12.62 -8.21 -0.15
N ALA A 199 -13.38 -7.96 -1.22
CA ALA A 199 -14.35 -8.92 -1.75
C ALA A 199 -13.70 -10.17 -2.35
N CYS A 200 -12.48 -10.04 -2.89
CA CYS A 200 -11.71 -11.13 -3.50
C CYS A 200 -10.51 -11.54 -2.64
N LEU A 201 -10.66 -11.56 -1.31
CA LEU A 201 -9.57 -11.83 -0.38
C LEU A 201 -8.93 -13.21 -0.60
N ASP A 202 -9.74 -14.20 -1.00
CA ASP A 202 -9.28 -15.55 -1.30
C ASP A 202 -8.20 -15.60 -2.37
N ASP A 203 -8.19 -14.67 -3.33
CA ASP A 203 -7.20 -14.63 -4.41
C ASP A 203 -5.80 -14.23 -3.94
N PHE A 204 -5.65 -13.69 -2.73
CA PHE A 204 -4.39 -13.18 -2.20
C PHE A 204 -3.66 -14.14 -1.25
N PHE A 205 -4.27 -15.27 -0.87
CA PHE A 205 -3.59 -16.34 -0.13
C PHE A 205 -2.81 -17.26 -1.08
N TYR A 206 -1.55 -16.93 -1.36
CA TYR A 206 -0.72 -17.74 -2.26
C TYR A 206 -0.01 -18.91 -1.57
N ASP A 207 0.20 -18.84 -0.25
CA ASP A 207 0.81 -19.92 0.55
C ASP A 207 -0.25 -20.58 1.45
N GLU A 208 -0.26 -21.92 1.52
CA GLU A 208 -1.23 -22.69 2.33
C GLU A 208 -1.13 -22.41 3.84
N ASN A 209 0.03 -21.95 4.31
CA ASN A 209 0.29 -21.64 5.71
C ASN A 209 0.06 -20.15 6.05
N MET A 210 -0.38 -19.33 5.09
CA MET A 210 -0.50 -17.89 5.28
C MET A 210 -1.75 -17.55 6.09
N ALA A 211 -1.58 -16.86 7.21
CA ALA A 211 -2.70 -16.32 7.97
C ALA A 211 -3.19 -14.99 7.38
N LEU A 212 -4.42 -14.58 7.73
CA LEU A 212 -4.98 -13.27 7.36
C LEU A 212 -4.07 -12.11 7.80
N GLU A 213 -3.38 -12.29 8.92
CA GLU A 213 -2.43 -11.32 9.47
C GLU A 213 -1.18 -11.17 8.58
N ASP A 214 -0.73 -12.24 7.94
CA ASP A 214 0.50 -12.22 7.15
C ASP A 214 0.34 -11.52 5.79
N ILE A 215 -0.90 -11.27 5.34
CA ILE A 215 -1.19 -10.58 4.07
C ILE A 215 -0.59 -9.17 4.08
N LEU A 216 -0.74 -8.48 5.21
CA LEU A 216 -0.26 -7.11 5.39
C LEU A 216 1.01 -7.11 6.21
N THR A 217 2.09 -6.62 5.62
CA THR A 217 3.36 -6.47 6.34
C THR A 217 3.23 -5.42 7.44
N PRO A 218 4.08 -5.44 8.50
CA PRO A 218 4.07 -4.40 9.51
C PRO A 218 4.30 -3.00 8.94
N ALA A 219 5.11 -2.88 7.88
CA ALA A 219 5.29 -1.62 7.17
C ALA A 219 3.97 -1.16 6.53
N ASP A 220 3.26 -2.07 5.84
CA ASP A 220 1.95 -1.77 5.24
C ASP A 220 0.97 -1.27 6.30
N ARG A 221 0.89 -1.95 7.45
CA ARG A 221 0.00 -1.57 8.56
C ARG A 221 0.29 -0.16 9.07
N GLN A 222 1.57 0.21 9.18
CA GLN A 222 1.96 1.57 9.59
C GLN A 222 1.58 2.61 8.53
N ILE A 223 1.79 2.29 7.26
CA ILE A 223 1.41 3.15 6.12
C ILE A 223 -0.11 3.34 6.09
N ILE A 224 -0.89 2.27 6.30
CA ILE A 224 -2.36 2.29 6.33
C ILE A 224 -2.88 3.24 7.40
N ILE A 225 -2.40 3.09 8.65
CA ILE A 225 -2.91 3.95 9.72
C ILE A 225 -2.44 5.39 9.52
N LYS A 226 -1.21 5.59 9.02
CA LYS A 226 -0.72 6.93 8.68
C LYS A 226 -1.65 7.60 7.66
N TYR A 227 -1.96 6.89 6.58
CA TYR A 227 -2.89 7.35 5.55
C TYR A 227 -4.27 7.65 6.13
N ALA A 228 -4.80 6.77 6.97
CA ALA A 228 -6.11 6.94 7.62
C ALA A 228 -6.16 8.20 8.49
N LEU A 229 -5.13 8.46 9.29
CA LEU A 229 -5.03 9.66 10.14
C LEU A 229 -4.84 10.93 9.31
N GLU A 230 -3.97 10.89 8.31
CA GLU A 230 -3.74 12.02 7.42
C GLU A 230 -5.00 12.37 6.63
N ASN A 231 -5.87 11.39 6.34
CA ASN A 231 -7.15 11.54 5.64
C ASN A 231 -8.34 11.90 6.50
N ILE A 232 -8.17 12.12 7.80
CA ILE A 232 -9.24 12.73 8.60
C ILE A 232 -9.41 14.18 8.16
N ARG A 233 -10.60 14.52 7.67
CA ARG A 233 -10.94 15.82 7.09
C ARG A 233 -12.00 16.51 7.95
N ALA A 234 -11.93 17.84 8.03
CA ALA A 234 -12.95 18.63 8.71
C ALA A 234 -14.27 18.60 7.91
N ALA A 235 -15.36 18.20 8.58
CA ALA A 235 -16.70 18.23 8.01
C ALA A 235 -17.24 19.66 7.89
N GLU A 236 -18.29 19.86 7.09
CA GLU A 236 -18.90 21.20 6.88
C GLU A 236 -19.42 21.83 8.17
N HIS A 237 -19.85 21.03 9.15
CA HIS A 237 -20.40 21.51 10.41
C HIS A 237 -19.32 21.77 11.49
N GLU A 238 -18.05 21.51 11.19
CA GLU A 238 -16.96 21.49 12.16
C GLU A 238 -15.92 22.55 11.85
N HIS A 239 -16.26 23.79 12.22
CA HIS A 239 -15.42 24.95 11.90
C HIS A 239 -14.30 25.22 12.92
N HIS A 240 -14.27 24.51 14.06
CA HIS A 240 -13.35 24.82 15.15
C HIS A 240 -12.82 23.56 15.83
N ILE A 241 -11.49 23.39 15.85
CA ILE A 241 -10.84 22.72 16.98
C ILE A 241 -10.99 23.70 18.15
N PRO A 242 -11.24 23.25 19.40
CA PRO A 242 -11.17 24.14 20.56
C PRO A 242 -9.89 24.98 20.51
N GLY A 243 -10.03 26.30 20.31
CA GLY A 243 -8.92 27.25 20.16
C GLY A 243 -8.56 27.68 18.73
N THR A 244 -8.96 26.98 17.67
CA THR A 244 -8.55 27.34 16.31
C THR A 244 -9.54 27.01 15.18
N LYS A 245 -9.61 27.88 14.17
CA LYS A 245 -10.48 27.72 13.01
C LYS A 245 -9.96 26.63 12.06
N LEU A 246 -10.87 25.84 11.51
CA LEU A 246 -10.64 24.84 10.47
C LEU A 246 -11.43 25.22 9.22
N TYR A 247 -10.84 24.99 8.05
CA TYR A 247 -11.53 25.09 6.77
C TYR A 247 -12.12 23.74 6.37
N HIS A 248 -13.23 23.76 5.65
CA HIS A 248 -13.84 22.56 5.11
C HIS A 248 -12.83 21.77 4.25
N GLY A 249 -12.76 20.45 4.45
CA GLY A 249 -11.84 19.59 3.71
C GLY A 249 -10.37 19.72 4.12
N GLN A 250 -10.04 20.51 5.14
CA GLN A 250 -8.68 20.57 5.67
C GLN A 250 -8.36 19.29 6.47
N SER A 251 -7.13 18.78 6.35
CA SER A 251 -6.66 17.67 7.20
C SER A 251 -6.54 18.11 8.65
N ILE A 252 -7.21 17.40 9.55
CA ILE A 252 -7.25 17.73 10.98
C ILE A 252 -5.87 17.55 11.61
N ILE A 253 -5.18 16.45 11.28
CA ILE A 253 -3.86 16.13 11.83
C ILE A 253 -2.81 17.16 11.39
N GLN A 254 -2.80 17.54 10.12
CA GLN A 254 -1.87 18.56 9.62
C GLN A 254 -2.14 19.93 10.25
N ALA A 255 -3.41 20.29 10.42
CA ALA A 255 -3.78 21.52 11.12
C ALA A 255 -3.32 21.51 12.58
N ALA A 256 -3.47 20.37 13.27
CA ALA A 256 -3.03 20.20 14.66
C ALA A 256 -1.49 20.26 14.81
N GLN A 257 -0.74 19.73 13.83
CA GLN A 257 0.72 19.84 13.78
C GLN A 257 1.17 21.29 13.55
N HIS A 258 0.56 22.01 12.60
CA HIS A 258 0.90 23.40 12.33
C HIS A 258 0.64 24.33 13.53
N LYS A 259 -0.32 23.96 14.39
CA LYS A 259 -0.68 24.71 15.59
C LYS A 259 0.03 24.19 16.85
N GLU A 260 0.99 23.28 16.70
CA GLU A 260 1.79 22.70 17.78
C GLU A 260 0.95 22.02 18.89
N ILE A 261 -0.29 21.62 18.57
CA ILE A 261 -1.14 20.81 19.45
C ILE A 261 -0.59 19.39 19.51
N ILE A 262 -0.20 18.87 18.34
CA ILE A 262 0.52 17.60 18.19
C ILE A 262 1.99 17.93 17.95
N THR A 263 2.86 17.52 18.86
CA THR A 263 4.30 17.74 18.75
C THR A 263 4.91 16.76 17.76
N ASN A 264 4.68 15.47 17.98
CA ASN A 264 5.29 14.41 17.18
C ASN A 264 4.27 13.34 16.82
N PHE A 265 4.50 12.74 15.65
CA PHE A 265 3.71 11.62 15.16
C PHE A 265 4.65 10.64 14.46
N TYR A 266 4.78 9.43 15.00
CA TYR A 266 5.76 8.45 14.51
C TYR A 266 5.29 7.00 14.70
N SER A 267 5.85 6.10 13.88
CA SER A 267 5.60 4.66 13.93
C SER A 267 6.46 3.95 14.97
N LEU A 268 5.91 2.93 15.63
CA LEU A 268 6.64 2.11 16.60
C LEU A 268 7.40 0.95 15.97
N HIS A 269 8.59 0.67 16.49
CA HIS A 269 9.39 -0.46 16.04
C HIS A 269 9.04 -1.76 16.78
N CYS A 270 8.83 -2.84 16.02
CA CYS A 270 8.74 -4.18 16.56
C CYS A 270 10.14 -4.72 16.89
N LYS A 271 10.58 -4.52 18.14
CA LYS A 271 11.91 -4.95 18.63
C LYS A 271 12.24 -6.42 18.32
N PRO A 272 11.32 -7.40 18.49
CA PRO A 272 11.60 -8.79 18.16
C PRO A 272 11.92 -9.02 16.68
N ARG A 273 11.13 -8.46 15.76
CA ARG A 273 11.32 -8.62 14.30
C ARG A 273 12.60 -7.93 13.84
N LEU A 274 12.87 -6.73 14.35
CA LEU A 274 14.10 -6.00 14.05
C LEU A 274 15.36 -6.78 14.49
N ARG A 275 15.32 -7.46 15.64
CA ARG A 275 16.44 -8.27 16.12
C ARG A 275 16.70 -9.47 15.20
N LYS A 276 15.65 -10.13 14.72
CA LYS A 276 15.75 -11.23 13.74
C LYS A 276 16.35 -10.73 12.42
N LEU A 277 15.80 -9.65 11.86
CA LEU A 277 16.29 -9.03 10.63
C LEU A 277 17.75 -8.63 10.73
N ARG A 278 18.14 -7.97 11.84
CA ARG A 278 19.53 -7.58 12.10
C ARG A 278 20.49 -8.76 12.05
N HIS A 279 20.10 -9.89 12.64
CA HIS A 279 20.95 -11.08 12.68
C HIS A 279 21.11 -11.76 11.31
N VAL A 280 20.10 -11.67 10.43
CA VAL A 280 20.20 -12.16 9.05
C VAL A 280 21.02 -11.20 8.20
N TRP A 281 20.78 -9.90 8.31
CA TRP A 281 21.35 -8.87 7.46
C TRP A 281 22.86 -8.64 7.68
N ILE A 282 23.34 -8.71 8.92
CA ILE A 282 24.76 -8.44 9.24
C ILE A 282 25.68 -9.61 8.82
N LYS A 283 25.14 -10.78 8.46
CA LYS A 283 25.95 -11.95 8.09
C LYS A 283 26.69 -11.70 6.77
N PRO A 284 28.04 -11.67 6.77
CA PRO A 284 28.83 -11.29 5.59
C PRO A 284 28.78 -12.34 4.47
N THR A 285 28.37 -13.57 4.78
CA THR A 285 28.32 -14.69 3.83
C THR A 285 27.01 -14.78 3.06
N LYS A 286 25.99 -13.98 3.41
CA LYS A 286 24.67 -14.03 2.76
C LYS A 286 24.44 -12.77 1.92
N HIS A 287 23.75 -12.95 0.80
CA HIS A 287 23.21 -11.82 0.04
C HIS A 287 22.24 -11.02 0.92
N GLN A 288 22.20 -9.70 0.74
CA GLN A 288 21.34 -8.81 1.52
C GLN A 288 19.85 -9.22 1.36
N PRO A 289 19.09 -9.38 2.47
CA PRO A 289 17.69 -9.79 2.42
C PRO A 289 16.79 -8.56 2.12
N ILE A 290 16.80 -8.11 0.87
CA ILE A 290 16.09 -6.87 0.47
C ILE A 290 14.58 -6.96 0.74
N ASP A 291 13.96 -8.12 0.50
CA ASP A 291 12.51 -8.28 0.70
C ASP A 291 12.14 -8.20 2.18
N GLU A 292 12.94 -8.74 3.10
CA GLU A 292 12.69 -8.59 4.54
C GLU A 292 12.89 -7.15 5.04
N ILE A 293 13.83 -6.42 4.44
CA ILE A 293 14.06 -4.99 4.72
C ILE A 293 12.84 -4.18 4.26
N ARG A 294 12.33 -4.46 3.05
CA ARG A 294 11.10 -3.86 2.53
C ARG A 294 9.92 -4.12 3.46
N ASP A 295 9.68 -5.38 3.84
CA ASP A 295 8.52 -5.75 4.66
C ASP A 295 8.53 -5.08 6.05
N TYR A 296 9.69 -4.61 6.51
CA TYR A 296 9.84 -3.94 7.80
C TYR A 296 9.89 -2.41 7.69
N PHE A 297 10.59 -1.86 6.71
CA PHE A 297 10.80 -0.41 6.57
C PHE A 297 10.02 0.27 5.44
N GLY A 298 9.35 -0.51 4.58
CA GLY A 298 8.66 -0.05 3.38
C GLY A 298 9.53 -0.08 2.12
N GLU A 299 8.91 0.23 0.99
CA GLU A 299 9.49 0.12 -0.35
C GLU A 299 10.61 1.13 -0.59
N SER A 300 10.46 2.37 -0.12
CA SER A 300 11.44 3.44 -0.32
C SER A 300 12.80 3.07 0.29
N VAL A 301 12.79 2.54 1.52
CA VAL A 301 14.00 2.10 2.21
C VAL A 301 14.54 0.80 1.58
N GLY A 302 13.66 -0.12 1.19
CA GLY A 302 14.04 -1.33 0.46
C GLY A 302 14.75 -1.04 -0.87
N MET A 303 14.25 -0.06 -1.63
CA MET A 303 14.84 0.37 -2.90
C MET A 303 16.23 1.01 -2.68
N TYR A 304 16.38 1.82 -1.63
CA TYR A 304 17.67 2.40 -1.26
C TYR A 304 18.72 1.32 -0.97
N PHE A 305 18.40 0.33 -0.13
CA PHE A 305 19.36 -0.75 0.17
C PHE A 305 19.62 -1.66 -1.02
N SER A 306 18.63 -1.90 -1.88
CA SER A 306 18.83 -2.63 -3.14
C SER A 306 19.80 -1.89 -4.07
N PHE A 307 19.66 -0.56 -4.19
CA PHE A 307 20.59 0.28 -4.94
C PHE A 307 21.99 0.24 -4.34
N LEU A 308 22.10 0.40 -3.02
CA LEU A 308 23.38 0.41 -2.32
C LEU A 308 24.14 -0.90 -2.56
N GLY A 309 23.49 -2.05 -2.38
CA GLY A 309 24.09 -3.35 -2.66
C GLY A 309 24.51 -3.49 -4.13
N PHE A 310 23.64 -3.09 -5.07
CA PHE A 310 23.97 -3.11 -6.49
C PHE A 310 25.17 -2.21 -6.83
N TYR A 311 25.24 -1.02 -6.25
CA TYR A 311 26.32 -0.06 -6.43
C TYR A 311 27.65 -0.59 -5.89
N THR A 312 27.66 -1.22 -4.71
CA THR A 312 28.87 -1.85 -4.15
C THR A 312 29.43 -2.93 -5.09
N TYR A 313 28.58 -3.79 -5.66
CA TYR A 313 29.03 -4.77 -6.65
C TYR A 313 29.50 -4.11 -7.95
N ALA A 314 28.84 -3.03 -8.39
CA ALA A 314 29.22 -2.32 -9.60
C ALA A 314 30.59 -1.62 -9.49
N LEU A 315 31.02 -1.25 -8.27
CA LEU A 315 32.33 -0.66 -8.00
C LEU A 315 33.50 -1.65 -8.13
N VAL A 316 33.24 -2.96 -8.14
CA VAL A 316 34.29 -3.97 -8.31
C VAL A 316 34.98 -3.81 -9.67
N VAL A 317 34.24 -3.54 -10.75
CA VAL A 317 34.82 -3.37 -12.09
C VAL A 317 35.75 -2.15 -12.17
N PRO A 318 35.34 -0.93 -11.77
CA PRO A 318 36.25 0.22 -11.66
C PRO A 318 37.46 -0.05 -10.76
N THR A 319 37.28 -0.78 -9.66
CA THR A 319 38.39 -1.10 -8.75
C THR A 319 39.42 -2.00 -9.43
N VAL A 320 38.97 -3.05 -10.12
CA VAL A 320 39.86 -3.94 -10.87
C VAL A 320 40.54 -3.21 -12.03
N LEU A 321 39.80 -2.38 -12.79
CA LEU A 321 40.37 -1.58 -13.86
C LEU A 321 41.43 -0.59 -13.35
N GLY A 322 41.16 0.08 -12.22
CA GLY A 322 42.11 0.98 -11.58
C GLY A 322 43.37 0.28 -11.06
N LEU A 323 43.22 -0.91 -10.48
CA LEU A 323 44.37 -1.73 -10.05
C LEU A 323 45.19 -2.23 -11.25
N LEU A 324 44.54 -2.68 -12.32
CA LEU A 324 45.20 -3.10 -13.56
C LEU A 324 45.96 -1.93 -14.19
N GLN A 325 45.35 -0.75 -14.26
CA GLN A 325 46.01 0.45 -14.72
C GLN A 325 47.24 0.76 -13.86
N MET A 326 47.13 0.70 -12.53
CA MET A 326 48.25 0.98 -11.62
C MET A 326 49.45 0.04 -11.85
N VAL A 327 49.20 -1.24 -12.14
CA VAL A 327 50.26 -2.24 -12.39
C VAL A 327 50.86 -2.13 -13.80
N LEU A 328 50.07 -1.73 -14.81
CA LEU A 328 50.48 -1.70 -16.23
C LEU A 328 50.95 -0.32 -16.73
N SER A 329 50.90 0.72 -15.89
CA SER A 329 51.14 2.12 -16.27
C SER A 329 52.58 2.45 -16.70
N GLU A 330 53.53 1.53 -16.60
CA GLU A 330 54.91 1.80 -17.05
C GLU A 330 55.05 1.84 -18.58
N GLU A 331 54.14 1.20 -19.34
CA GLU A 331 54.25 1.13 -20.81
C GLU A 331 52.95 1.43 -21.61
N THR A 332 51.80 1.60 -20.95
CA THR A 332 50.49 1.69 -21.65
C THR A 332 49.87 3.09 -21.66
N GLU A 333 49.25 3.47 -22.80
CA GLU A 333 48.41 4.67 -22.89
C GLU A 333 47.18 4.52 -21.98
N THR A 334 46.82 5.57 -21.23
CA THR A 334 45.71 5.53 -20.27
C THR A 334 44.33 5.64 -20.92
N VAL A 335 44.27 6.09 -22.18
CA VAL A 335 43.03 6.36 -22.94
C VAL A 335 42.11 5.14 -23.06
N PRO A 336 42.59 3.92 -23.42
CA PRO A 336 41.73 2.74 -23.54
C PRO A 336 41.00 2.37 -22.24
N PHE A 337 41.65 2.52 -21.08
CA PHE A 337 41.05 2.23 -19.78
C PHE A 337 39.89 3.19 -19.47
N PHE A 338 40.04 4.48 -19.79
CA PHE A 338 38.96 5.46 -19.65
C PHE A 338 37.78 5.18 -20.58
N CYS A 339 38.03 4.74 -21.81
CA CYS A 339 36.97 4.33 -22.74
C CYS A 339 36.15 3.15 -22.18
N ILE A 340 36.82 2.13 -21.65
CA ILE A 340 36.16 0.97 -21.02
C ILE A 340 35.35 1.42 -19.80
N PHE A 341 35.91 2.29 -18.96
CA PHE A 341 35.20 2.83 -17.80
C PHE A 341 33.95 3.65 -18.19
N TYR A 342 34.03 4.45 -19.26
CA TYR A 342 32.87 5.21 -19.75
C TYR A 342 31.74 4.29 -20.23
N VAL A 343 32.09 3.24 -20.99
CA VAL A 343 31.12 2.22 -21.41
C VAL A 343 30.51 1.52 -20.19
N TRP A 344 31.33 1.16 -19.20
CA TRP A 344 30.86 0.54 -17.96
C TRP A 344 29.84 1.42 -17.21
N MET A 345 30.07 2.73 -17.11
CA MET A 345 29.13 3.64 -16.48
C MET A 345 27.75 3.59 -17.16
N LYS A 346 27.71 3.61 -18.50
CA LYS A 346 26.46 3.51 -19.26
C LYS A 346 25.75 2.17 -19.01
N VAL A 347 26.49 1.06 -19.03
CA VAL A 347 25.95 -0.28 -18.74
C VAL A 347 25.40 -0.34 -17.31
N PHE A 348 26.11 0.22 -16.33
CA PHE A 348 25.67 0.28 -14.93
C PHE A 348 24.30 0.96 -14.79
N LEU A 349 24.11 2.13 -15.42
CA LEU A 349 22.84 2.85 -15.34
C LEU A 349 21.68 2.07 -15.96
N GLU A 350 21.89 1.43 -17.12
CA GLU A 350 20.86 0.64 -17.78
C GLU A 350 20.51 -0.64 -17.00
N LEU A 351 21.52 -1.31 -16.42
CA LEU A 351 21.29 -2.46 -15.54
C LEU A 351 20.52 -2.06 -14.27
N TRP A 352 20.83 -0.89 -13.69
CA TRP A 352 20.07 -0.38 -12.54
C TRP A 352 18.63 -0.09 -12.90
N LYS A 353 18.36 0.60 -14.03
CA LYS A 353 16.98 0.87 -14.48
C LYS A 353 16.19 -0.42 -14.61
N ARG A 354 16.75 -1.43 -15.29
CA ARG A 354 16.10 -2.75 -15.44
C ARG A 354 15.84 -3.41 -14.08
N LYS A 355 16.82 -3.39 -13.17
CA LYS A 355 16.69 -3.98 -11.83
C LYS A 355 15.67 -3.24 -10.96
N SER A 356 15.66 -1.90 -11.03
CA SER A 356 14.71 -1.05 -10.31
C SER A 356 13.28 -1.29 -10.79
N SER A 357 13.05 -1.36 -12.11
CA SER A 357 11.75 -1.72 -12.68
C SER A 357 11.30 -3.13 -12.27
N ALA A 358 12.22 -4.10 -12.21
CA ALA A 358 11.89 -5.44 -11.75
C ALA A 358 11.50 -5.46 -10.25
N HIS A 359 12.18 -4.68 -9.41
CA HIS A 359 11.79 -4.53 -8.00
C HIS A 359 10.44 -3.83 -7.84
N ALA A 360 10.21 -2.73 -8.56
CA ALA A 360 8.94 -2.02 -8.56
C ALA A 360 7.80 -2.96 -8.97
N TYR A 361 7.92 -3.65 -10.11
CA TYR A 361 6.90 -4.62 -10.53
C TYR A 361 6.65 -5.70 -9.48
N ARG A 362 7.70 -6.30 -8.92
CA ARG A 362 7.56 -7.38 -7.93
C ARG A 362 6.89 -6.93 -6.63
N TRP A 363 7.10 -5.68 -6.24
CA TRP A 363 6.57 -5.13 -5.00
C TRP A 363 5.17 -4.57 -5.14
N GLY A 364 4.74 -4.25 -6.36
CA GLY A 364 3.48 -3.58 -6.67
C GLY A 364 3.67 -2.08 -6.74
#